data_AF-A0A4Q3NHZ1-F1
#
_entry.id   AF-A0A4Q3NHZ1-F1
#
_cell.length_a   1.000
_cell.length_b   1.000
_cell.length_c   1.000
_cell.angle_alpha   90.00
_cell.angle_beta   90.00
_cell.angle_gamma   90.00
#
_symmetry.space_group_name_H-M   'P 1'
#
loop_
_entity.id
_entity.type
_entity.pdbx_description
1 polymer ?
#
loop_
_entity_poly.entity_id
_entity_poly.type
_entity_poly.pdbx_seq_one_letter_code
_entity_poly.pdbx_strand_id
1 'polypeptide(L)'
;MRIIAECLRRMMVASDSIEIGVRRSGPGPGGLPGYAGYVRILRWDPVMTPVLLQNLPVIDARVRKVVAASVILEHTHFAGLWFQATSGAEGAPRALVGMPSELVHQAGGAPGV
;
A
#
# COMPACT_ATOMS: atom_id res chain seq x y z
N MET A 1 7.67 -5.29 -11.94
CA MET A 1 6.20 -5.32 -11.71
C MET A 1 5.66 -6.69 -11.33
N ARG A 2 6.07 -7.78 -12.01
CA ARG A 2 5.53 -9.14 -11.78
C ARG A 2 5.55 -9.60 -10.31
N ILE A 3 6.63 -9.34 -9.56
CA ILE A 3 6.75 -9.72 -8.14
C ILE A 3 5.62 -9.10 -7.30
N ILE A 4 5.40 -7.79 -7.41
CA ILE A 4 4.37 -7.07 -6.64
C ILE A 4 2.99 -7.59 -7.01
N ALA A 5 2.71 -7.71 -8.31
CA ALA A 5 1.42 -8.21 -8.81
C ALA A 5 1.12 -9.63 -8.33
N GLU A 6 2.13 -10.51 -8.32
CA GLU A 6 1.98 -11.88 -7.87
C GLU A 6 1.79 -11.98 -6.35
N CYS A 7 2.49 -11.14 -5.57
CA CYS A 7 2.27 -11.04 -4.13
C CYS A 7 0.84 -10.60 -3.82
N LEU A 8 0.34 -9.54 -4.47
CA LEU A 8 -1.01 -9.00 -4.27
C LEU A 8 -2.10 -10.01 -4.69
N ARG A 9 -1.91 -10.69 -5.83
CA ARG A 9 -2.82 -11.75 -6.28
C ARG A 9 -2.93 -12.90 -5.27
N ARG A 10 -1.81 -13.32 -4.67
CA ARG A 10 -1.80 -14.37 -3.62
C ARG A 10 -2.50 -13.94 -2.32
N MET A 11 -2.87 -12.67 -2.20
CA MET A 11 -3.64 -12.11 -1.09
C MET A 11 -5.07 -11.74 -1.52
N MET A 12 -5.52 -12.34 -2.63
CA MET A 12 -6.86 -12.18 -3.21
C MET A 12 -7.21 -10.76 -3.65
N VAL A 13 -6.19 -9.92 -3.92
CA VAL A 13 -6.41 -8.62 -4.55
C VAL A 13 -6.65 -8.84 -6.04
N ALA A 14 -7.84 -8.45 -6.51
CA ALA A 14 -8.21 -8.55 -7.91
C ALA A 14 -7.36 -7.59 -8.77
N SER A 15 -6.79 -8.08 -9.87
CA SER A 15 -5.82 -7.30 -10.66
C SER A 15 -6.42 -6.10 -11.41
N ASP A 16 -7.73 -6.11 -11.64
CA ASP A 16 -8.51 -5.02 -12.19
C ASP A 16 -8.82 -3.91 -11.16
N SER A 17 -8.72 -4.22 -9.86
CA SER A 17 -8.95 -3.25 -8.79
C SER A 17 -7.74 -2.35 -8.49
N ILE A 18 -6.56 -2.67 -9.05
CA ILE A 18 -5.31 -1.96 -8.78
C ILE A 18 -4.46 -1.75 -10.03
N GLU A 19 -3.72 -0.65 -10.05
CA GLU A 19 -2.62 -0.44 -10.98
C GLU A 19 -1.29 -0.53 -10.23
N ILE A 20 -0.29 -1.18 -10.84
CA ILE A 20 1.03 -1.37 -10.22
C ILE A 20 2.11 -0.67 -11.05
N GLY A 21 2.79 0.27 -10.41
CA GLY A 21 3.95 1.01 -10.90
C GLY A 21 5.26 0.55 -10.26
N VAL A 22 6.38 0.83 -10.92
CA VAL A 22 7.69 0.93 -10.26
C VAL A 22 8.26 2.27 -10.62
N ARG A 23 8.64 3.07 -9.61
CA ARG A 23 9.21 4.40 -9.81
C ARG A 23 10.54 4.52 -9.10
N ARG A 24 11.41 5.37 -9.62
CA ARG A 24 12.66 5.72 -8.95
C ARG A 24 12.33 6.58 -7.73
N SER A 25 12.81 6.20 -6.56
CA SER A 25 12.51 6.87 -5.28
C SER A 25 13.63 7.79 -4.79
N GLY A 26 14.73 7.90 -5.55
CA GLY A 26 15.94 8.62 -5.17
C GLY A 26 17.10 7.67 -4.84
N PRO A 27 18.24 8.19 -4.36
CA PRO A 27 19.36 7.35 -3.94
C PRO A 27 19.02 6.58 -2.66
N GLY A 28 19.30 5.28 -2.67
CA GLY A 28 19.25 4.42 -1.49
C GLY A 28 20.56 4.43 -0.69
N PRO A 29 20.66 3.60 0.35
CA PRO A 29 21.90 3.42 1.11
C PRO A 29 23.07 3.09 0.19
N GLY A 30 24.22 3.72 0.41
CA GLY A 30 25.42 3.53 -0.42
C GLY A 30 25.38 4.20 -1.81
N GLY A 31 24.41 5.09 -2.07
CA GLY A 31 24.33 5.83 -3.34
C GLY A 31 23.71 5.05 -4.49
N LEU A 32 23.25 3.82 -4.24
CA LEU A 32 22.59 2.99 -5.25
C LEU A 32 21.26 3.61 -5.69
N PRO A 33 20.86 3.47 -6.96
CA PRO A 33 19.53 3.90 -7.40
C PRO A 33 18.44 3.14 -6.65
N GLY A 34 17.59 3.89 -5.95
CA GLY A 34 16.44 3.38 -5.23
C GLY A 34 15.19 3.31 -6.10
N TYR A 35 14.44 2.23 -5.95
CA TYR A 35 13.16 2.00 -6.60
C TYR A 35 12.09 1.67 -5.57
N ALA A 36 10.89 2.18 -5.80
CA ALA A 36 9.71 1.89 -5.01
C ALA A 36 8.61 1.28 -5.89
N GLY A 37 7.88 0.33 -5.33
CA GLY A 37 6.66 -0.17 -5.94
C GLY A 37 5.51 0.78 -5.62
N TYR A 38 4.74 1.17 -6.62
CA TYR A 38 3.54 1.98 -6.45
C TYR A 38 2.32 1.11 -6.73
N VAL A 39 1.31 1.19 -5.88
CA VAL A 39 0.04 0.47 -6.04
C VAL A 39 -1.07 1.51 -5.93
N ARG A 40 -1.78 1.75 -7.02
CA ARG A 40 -2.90 2.68 -7.08
C ARG A 40 -4.20 1.88 -7.06
N ILE A 41 -5.10 2.19 -6.13
CA ILE A 41 -6.42 1.58 -6.06
C ILE A 41 -7.31 2.24 -7.11
N LEU A 42 -7.81 1.44 -8.05
CA LEU A 42 -8.74 1.86 -9.10
C LEU A 42 -10.18 1.68 -8.66
N ARG A 43 -10.45 0.57 -7.97
CA ARG A 43 -11.77 0.19 -7.47
C ARG A 43 -11.66 -0.19 -6.00
N TRP A 44 -12.47 0.47 -5.18
CA TRP A 44 -12.61 0.24 -3.76
C TRP A 44 -13.65 -0.85 -3.51
N ASP A 45 -13.19 -1.97 -2.99
CA ASP A 45 -14.06 -3.01 -2.47
C ASP A 45 -14.28 -2.78 -0.96
N PRO A 46 -15.53 -2.71 -0.48
CA PRO A 46 -15.83 -2.36 0.90
C PRO A 46 -15.30 -3.37 1.92
N VAL A 47 -14.96 -4.59 1.51
CA VAL A 47 -14.42 -5.63 2.39
C VAL A 47 -12.91 -5.79 2.16
N MET A 48 -12.49 -5.97 0.91
CA MET A 48 -11.10 -6.29 0.57
C MET A 48 -10.16 -5.09 0.67
N THR A 49 -10.59 -3.88 0.29
CA THR A 49 -9.69 -2.72 0.32
C THR A 49 -9.31 -2.31 1.75
N PRO A 50 -10.22 -2.27 2.75
CA PRO A 50 -9.83 -2.06 4.14
C PRO A 50 -8.88 -3.14 4.67
N VAL A 51 -9.15 -4.42 4.38
CA VAL A 51 -8.28 -5.54 4.79
C VAL A 51 -6.90 -5.40 4.18
N LEU A 52 -6.81 -5.05 2.90
CA LEU A 52 -5.55 -4.78 2.20
C LEU A 52 -4.74 -3.69 2.90
N LEU A 53 -5.40 -2.56 3.22
CA LEU A 53 -4.77 -1.42 3.85
C LEU A 53 -4.35 -1.70 5.31
N GLN A 54 -5.15 -2.47 6.05
CA GLN A 54 -4.80 -2.91 7.42
C GLN A 54 -3.59 -3.86 7.44
N ASN A 55 -3.39 -4.63 6.38
CA ASN A 55 -2.30 -5.61 6.28
C ASN A 55 -1.05 -5.08 5.58
N LEU A 56 -0.96 -3.78 5.26
CA LEU A 56 0.16 -3.19 4.54
C LEU A 56 1.56 -3.57 5.07
N PRO A 57 1.82 -3.61 6.39
CA PRO A 57 3.14 -4.01 6.89
C PRO A 57 3.53 -5.44 6.49
N VAL A 58 2.56 -6.37 6.50
CA VAL A 58 2.79 -7.78 6.12
C VAL A 58 3.06 -7.89 4.62
N ILE A 59 2.33 -7.10 3.83
CA ILE A 59 2.46 -7.05 2.37
C ILE A 59 3.83 -6.51 1.97
N ASP A 60 4.22 -5.38 2.55
CA ASP A 60 5.52 -4.75 2.32
C ASP A 60 6.66 -5.71 2.71
N ALA A 61 6.60 -6.33 3.89
CA ALA A 61 7.59 -7.32 4.32
C ALA A 61 7.71 -8.51 3.35
N ARG A 62 6.58 -9.02 2.85
CA ARG A 62 6.57 -10.13 1.89
C ARG A 62 7.18 -9.72 0.55
N VAL A 63 6.83 -8.56 0.03
CA VAL A 63 7.41 -8.04 -1.23
C VAL A 63 8.90 -7.78 -1.04
N ARG A 64 9.32 -7.14 0.05
CA ARG A 64 10.74 -6.95 0.39
C ARG A 64 11.50 -8.27 0.39
N LYS A 65 10.95 -9.32 1.02
CA LYS A 65 11.56 -10.65 1.05
C LYS A 65 11.76 -11.24 -0.36
N VAL A 66 10.75 -11.13 -1.23
CA VAL A 66 10.85 -11.67 -2.61
C VAL A 66 11.80 -10.84 -3.47
N VAL A 67 11.79 -9.51 -3.33
CA VAL A 67 12.73 -8.63 -4.02
C VAL A 67 14.17 -8.88 -3.54
N ALA A 68 14.37 -9.09 -2.24
CA ALA A 68 15.65 -9.45 -1.64
C ALA A 68 16.20 -10.78 -2.16
N ALA A 69 15.32 -11.76 -2.39
CA ALA A 69 15.68 -13.04 -2.98
C ALA A 69 15.89 -12.99 -4.51
N SER A 70 15.73 -11.83 -5.14
CA SER A 70 15.88 -11.66 -6.59
C SER A 70 17.20 -10.97 -6.93
N VAL A 71 17.75 -11.31 -8.11
CA VAL A 71 18.99 -10.72 -8.68
C VAL A 71 18.86 -9.20 -8.92
N ILE A 72 17.64 -8.64 -8.82
CA ILE A 72 17.33 -7.22 -9.10
C ILE A 72 18.11 -6.26 -8.18
N LEU A 73 18.53 -6.69 -6.98
CA LEU A 73 19.16 -5.83 -5.99
C LEU A 73 20.69 -5.71 -6.09
N GLU A 74 21.38 -6.42 -7.00
CA GLU A 74 22.84 -6.36 -7.07
C GLU A 74 23.39 -4.93 -7.27
N HIS A 75 22.60 -4.04 -7.87
CA HIS A 75 22.96 -2.65 -8.12
C HIS A 75 21.84 -1.66 -7.77
N THR A 76 20.81 -2.09 -7.04
CA THR A 76 19.62 -1.27 -6.77
C THR A 76 19.12 -1.45 -5.34
N HIS A 77 18.41 -0.46 -4.82
CA HIS A 77 17.79 -0.55 -3.51
C HIS A 77 16.26 -0.53 -3.63
N PHE A 78 15.57 -1.40 -2.89
CA PHE A 78 14.11 -1.37 -2.82
C PHE A 78 13.64 -0.53 -1.63
N ALA A 79 13.08 0.65 -1.92
CA ALA A 79 12.63 1.60 -0.91
C ALA A 79 11.31 1.19 -0.23
N GLY A 80 10.52 0.31 -0.87
CA GLY A 80 9.26 -0.19 -0.32
C GLY A 80 8.09 -0.08 -1.25
N LEU A 81 6.90 -0.34 -0.71
CA LEU A 81 5.62 -0.16 -1.38
C LEU A 81 4.92 1.14 -0.96
N TRP A 82 4.32 1.80 -1.95
CA TRP A 82 3.48 2.98 -1.79
C TRP A 82 2.08 2.67 -2.26
N PHE A 83 1.09 2.91 -1.41
CA PHE A 83 -0.31 2.74 -1.75
C PHE A 83 -0.97 4.10 -1.94
N GLN A 84 -1.68 4.23 -3.05
CA GLN A 84 -2.48 5.41 -3.36
C GLN A 84 -3.95 5.00 -3.44
N ALA A 85 -4.70 5.33 -2.39
CA ALA A 85 -6.15 5.30 -2.39
C ALA A 85 -6.68 6.68 -2.83
N THR A 86 -7.03 6.84 -4.10
CA THR A 86 -7.56 8.13 -4.58
C THR A 86 -9.03 8.29 -4.21
N SER A 87 -9.45 9.50 -3.86
CA SER A 87 -10.87 9.82 -3.61
C SER A 87 -11.79 9.55 -4.81
N GLY A 88 -11.22 9.56 -6.03
CA GLY A 88 -11.90 9.21 -7.27
C GLY A 88 -11.97 7.72 -7.60
N ALA A 89 -11.48 6.83 -6.73
CA ALA A 89 -11.58 5.39 -6.97
C ALA A 89 -13.06 4.95 -7.00
N GLU A 90 -13.41 4.04 -7.91
CA GLU A 90 -14.77 3.50 -8.01
C GLU A 90 -15.18 2.88 -6.67
N GLY A 91 -16.34 3.22 -6.11
CA GLY A 91 -16.79 2.66 -4.83
C GLY A 91 -16.11 3.22 -3.58
N ALA A 92 -15.25 4.24 -3.71
CA ALA A 92 -14.58 4.86 -2.56
C ALA A 92 -15.59 5.34 -1.51
N PRO A 93 -15.29 5.19 -0.20
CA PRO A 93 -16.21 5.53 0.88
C PRO A 93 -16.46 7.04 0.91
N ARG A 94 -17.60 7.46 0.35
CA ARG A 94 -18.01 8.88 0.32
C ARG A 94 -18.45 9.41 1.68
N ALA A 95 -18.82 8.52 2.61
CA ALA A 95 -19.19 8.91 3.97
C ALA A 95 -18.05 9.58 4.75
N LEU A 96 -16.79 9.32 4.36
CA LEU A 96 -15.61 9.98 4.93
C LEU A 96 -15.27 11.30 4.21
N VAL A 97 -15.80 11.51 3.01
CA VAL A 97 -15.58 12.72 2.21
C VAL A 97 -16.49 13.82 2.75
N GLY A 98 -15.94 14.65 3.63
CA GLY A 98 -16.68 15.72 4.32
C GLY A 98 -16.91 15.48 5.81
N MET A 99 -16.39 14.39 6.38
CA MET A 99 -16.24 14.30 7.85
C MET A 99 -15.28 15.41 8.29
N PRO A 100 -15.71 16.35 9.16
CA PRO A 100 -14.81 17.34 9.72
C PRO A 100 -13.65 16.60 10.41
N SER A 101 -12.45 17.15 10.35
CA SER A 101 -11.24 16.65 11.02
C SER A 101 -11.33 16.55 12.55
N GLU A 102 -12.51 16.72 13.13
CA GLU A 102 -12.80 16.75 14.56
C GLU A 102 -12.86 15.36 15.19
N LEU A 103 -12.77 14.28 14.40
CA LEU A 103 -12.65 12.92 14.91
C LEU A 103 -11.20 12.57 15.34
N VAL A 104 -10.48 13.50 15.98
CA VAL A 104 -9.10 13.30 16.49
C VAL A 104 -9.00 13.35 18.02
N HIS A 105 -10.09 13.66 18.73
CA HIS A 105 -10.13 13.46 20.19
C HIS A 105 -11.27 12.54 20.56
N GLN A 106 -11.01 11.23 20.46
CA GLN A 106 -11.74 10.27 21.28
C GLN A 106 -11.34 10.57 22.73
N ALA A 107 -12.13 11.42 23.41
CA ALA A 107 -11.98 11.61 24.85
C ALA A 107 -12.12 10.23 25.48
N GLY A 108 -11.04 9.76 26.11
CA GLY A 108 -11.02 8.48 26.80
C GLY A 108 -12.20 8.43 27.75
N GLY A 109 -13.18 7.57 27.44
CA GLY A 109 -14.25 7.26 28.36
C GLY A 109 -13.62 6.62 29.59
N ALA A 110 -13.46 7.40 30.65
CA ALA A 110 -13.26 6.84 31.98
C ALA A 110 -14.55 6.09 32.37
N PRO A 111 -14.45 4.89 32.96
CA PRO A 111 -15.63 4.16 33.41
C PRO A 111 -16.24 4.90 34.61
N GLY A 112 -17.50 5.35 34.47
CA GLY A 112 -18.42 5.39 35.61
C GLY A 112 -18.83 3.94 35.90
N VAL A 113 -18.95 3.47 37.14
CA VAL A 113 -19.40 4.09 38.38
C VAL A 113 -18.69 3.41 39.55
#